data_AF-A0A087S4K4-F1
#
_entry.id   AF-A0A087S4K4-F1
#
_cell.length_a   1.000
_cell.length_b   1.000
_cell.length_c   1.000
_cell.angle_alpha   90.00
_cell.angle_beta   90.00
_cell.angle_gamma   90.00
#
_symmetry.space_group_name_H-M   'P 1'
#
loop_
_entity.id
_entity.type
_entity.pdbx_description
1 polymer ?
#
loop_
_entity_poly.entity_id
_entity_poly.type
_entity_poly.pdbx_seq_one_letter_code
_entity_poly.pdbx_strand_id
1 'polypeptide(L)'
;MSDVFFVGCGPGDPELITTVVPGVTAFLASAAALGTQLTLPGVTQTIIVTRAESRTKVPKREKISELAKHKSTLIFYLSVHLISDLIKEAIAGGYKKKTPVAVVYRASWKDQKIIKGTLGDIAKKLKEEKITRTAIVIISDVIDPETYEYSKLYDKKFSHGYRKAKKTKN
;
A
#
# COMPACT_ATOMS: atom_id res chain seq x y z
N MET A 1 -1.22 21.87 -14.68
CA MET A 1 -1.47 20.85 -13.63
C MET A 1 -2.03 19.66 -14.38
N SER A 2 -1.34 18.53 -14.44
CA SER A 2 -1.83 17.36 -15.17
C SER A 2 -2.95 16.70 -14.38
N ASP A 3 -4.13 16.59 -14.97
CA ASP A 3 -5.27 15.92 -14.39
C ASP A 3 -4.97 14.42 -14.21
N VAL A 4 -5.08 13.94 -12.98
CA VAL A 4 -4.91 12.51 -12.65
C VAL A 4 -6.27 11.84 -12.74
N PHE A 5 -6.45 10.98 -13.75
CA PHE A 5 -7.68 10.19 -13.93
C PHE A 5 -7.58 8.86 -13.14
N PHE A 6 -8.55 8.61 -12.28
CA PHE A 6 -8.66 7.35 -11.52
C PHE A 6 -9.36 6.27 -12.35
N VAL A 7 -8.78 5.07 -12.40
CA VAL A 7 -9.25 3.93 -13.21
C VAL A 7 -10.29 3.10 -12.43
N GLY A 8 -11.44 2.87 -13.07
CA GLY A 8 -12.38 1.81 -12.73
C GLY A 8 -13.03 1.31 -14.02
N CYS A 9 -12.39 0.36 -14.71
CA CYS A 9 -12.99 -0.28 -15.89
C CYS A 9 -13.40 -1.70 -15.51
N GLY A 10 -14.70 -1.98 -15.55
CA GLY A 10 -15.20 -3.35 -15.68
C GLY A 10 -14.91 -3.88 -17.10
N PRO A 11 -15.27 -5.14 -17.41
CA PRO A 11 -14.99 -5.75 -18.72
C PRO A 11 -15.65 -5.05 -19.93
N GLY A 12 -16.40 -3.96 -19.73
CA GLY A 12 -17.12 -3.25 -20.79
C GLY A 12 -18.34 -4.03 -21.27
N ASP A 13 -19.27 -3.34 -21.91
CA ASP A 13 -20.31 -4.01 -22.70
C ASP A 13 -19.64 -4.55 -23.98
N PRO A 14 -19.72 -5.86 -24.28
CA PRO A 14 -19.11 -6.43 -25.48
C PRO A 14 -19.68 -5.86 -26.80
N GLU A 15 -20.84 -5.20 -26.76
CA GLU A 15 -21.44 -4.56 -27.94
C GLU A 15 -20.88 -3.15 -28.22
N LEU A 16 -20.07 -2.58 -27.31
CA LEU A 16 -19.51 -1.25 -27.46
C LEU A 16 -18.02 -1.29 -27.81
N ILE A 17 -17.62 -0.47 -28.80
CA ILE A 17 -16.19 -0.24 -29.08
C ILE A 17 -15.62 0.59 -27.93
N THR A 18 -14.66 0.01 -27.20
CA THR A 18 -14.01 0.65 -26.05
C THR A 18 -12.50 0.78 -26.26
N THR A 19 -11.90 1.77 -25.61
CA THR A 19 -10.44 1.94 -25.53
C THR A 19 -10.05 2.16 -24.07
N VAL A 20 -9.04 1.43 -23.61
CA VAL A 20 -8.52 1.54 -22.24
C VAL A 20 -7.40 2.58 -22.21
N VAL A 21 -7.55 3.62 -21.39
CA VAL A 21 -6.50 4.62 -21.13
C VAL A 21 -5.97 4.41 -19.70
N PRO A 22 -4.69 4.06 -19.51
CA PRO A 22 -4.14 3.84 -18.18
C PRO A 22 -4.02 5.16 -17.40
N GLY A 23 -4.18 5.08 -16.08
CA GLY A 23 -4.04 6.21 -15.16
C GLY A 23 -3.21 5.85 -13.93
N VAL A 24 -2.97 6.85 -13.07
CA VAL A 24 -2.26 6.64 -11.80
C VAL A 24 -3.25 6.20 -10.73
N THR A 25 -3.09 4.98 -10.25
CA THR A 25 -3.94 4.43 -9.18
C THR A 25 -3.64 5.09 -7.83
N ALA A 26 -4.66 5.19 -6.97
CA ALA A 26 -4.59 5.95 -5.72
C ALA A 26 -3.50 5.46 -4.76
N PHE A 27 -3.21 4.16 -4.71
CA PHE A 27 -2.17 3.66 -3.81
C PHE A 27 -0.76 4.11 -4.22
N LEU A 28 -0.50 4.30 -5.52
CA LEU A 28 0.78 4.85 -6.00
C LEU A 28 0.86 6.34 -5.72
N ALA A 29 -0.25 7.07 -5.90
CA ALA A 29 -0.34 8.47 -5.46
C ALA A 29 -0.09 8.59 -3.95
N SER A 30 -0.62 7.67 -3.14
CA SER A 30 -0.37 7.59 -1.70
C SER A 30 1.09 7.30 -1.36
N ALA A 31 1.75 6.37 -2.07
CA ALA A 31 3.16 6.07 -1.88
C ALA A 31 4.04 7.30 -2.19
N ALA A 32 3.75 8.00 -3.29
CA ALA A 32 4.42 9.24 -3.66
C ALA A 32 4.21 10.33 -2.60
N ALA A 33 2.97 10.51 -2.13
CA ALA A 33 2.64 11.46 -1.06
C ALA A 33 3.34 11.13 0.26
N LEU A 34 3.53 9.85 0.57
CA LEU A 34 4.26 9.38 1.75
C LEU A 34 5.78 9.49 1.60
N GLY A 35 6.28 9.72 0.39
CA GLY A 35 7.71 9.71 0.09
C GLY A 35 8.37 8.36 0.33
N THR A 36 7.62 7.25 0.18
CA THR A 36 8.11 5.90 0.49
C THR A 36 7.98 4.94 -0.70
N GLN A 37 8.79 3.90 -0.69
CA GLN A 37 8.69 2.77 -1.60
C GLN A 37 7.82 1.69 -0.95
N LEU A 38 6.95 1.05 -1.75
CA LEU A 38 6.08 -0.04 -1.26
C LEU A 38 6.78 -1.40 -1.29
N THR A 39 7.96 -1.48 -1.90
CA THR A 39 8.87 -2.61 -1.80
C THR A 39 10.22 -2.05 -1.40
N LEU A 40 10.76 -2.54 -0.29
CA LEU A 40 11.97 -2.02 0.32
C LEU A 40 12.88 -3.20 0.66
N PRO A 41 14.09 -3.29 0.08
CA PRO A 41 15.03 -4.36 0.36
C PRO A 41 15.34 -4.46 1.87
N GLY A 42 15.41 -5.69 2.39
CA GLY A 42 15.54 -5.94 3.83
C GLY A 42 14.23 -5.82 4.63
N VAL A 43 13.13 -5.34 4.03
CA VAL A 43 11.82 -5.22 4.69
C VAL A 43 10.76 -6.06 4.00
N THR A 44 10.41 -5.74 2.75
CA THR A 44 9.48 -6.55 1.95
C THR A 44 9.65 -6.31 0.46
N GLN A 45 9.38 -7.33 -0.35
CA GLN A 45 9.45 -7.29 -1.81
C GLN A 45 8.08 -7.54 -2.46
N THR A 46 7.03 -7.57 -1.66
CA THR A 46 5.68 -7.92 -2.11
C THR A 46 4.70 -6.85 -1.70
N ILE A 47 3.80 -6.49 -2.61
CA ILE A 47 2.62 -5.69 -2.32
C ILE A 47 1.38 -6.55 -2.53
N ILE A 48 0.40 -6.42 -1.63
CA ILE A 48 -0.92 -7.02 -1.79
C ILE A 48 -1.94 -5.89 -1.77
N VAL A 49 -2.68 -5.74 -2.87
CA VAL A 49 -3.74 -4.73 -3.02
C VAL A 49 -5.08 -5.43 -2.89
N THR A 50 -5.90 -5.03 -1.92
CA THR A 50 -7.17 -5.68 -1.63
C THR A 50 -8.20 -4.69 -1.08
N ARG A 51 -9.35 -5.20 -0.65
CA ARG A 51 -10.40 -4.48 0.09
C ARG A 51 -10.86 -5.34 1.27
N ALA A 52 -11.38 -4.68 2.30
CA ALA A 52 -12.08 -5.35 3.37
C ALA A 52 -13.41 -5.92 2.88
N GLU A 53 -13.80 -7.02 3.51
CA GLU A 53 -15.12 -7.60 3.37
C GLU A 53 -16.15 -6.70 4.08
N SER A 54 -17.28 -6.47 3.41
CA SER A 54 -18.43 -5.75 3.97
C SER A 54 -19.69 -6.46 3.50
N ARG A 55 -20.65 -5.75 2.92
CA ARG A 55 -21.84 -6.35 2.28
C ARG A 55 -21.47 -7.35 1.18
N THR A 56 -20.40 -7.07 0.43
CA THR A 56 -19.89 -7.96 -0.62
C THR A 56 -18.78 -8.83 -0.07
N LYS A 57 -19.04 -10.14 -0.03
CA LYS A 57 -18.08 -11.15 0.43
C LYS A 57 -16.80 -11.14 -0.42
N VAL A 58 -15.71 -11.60 0.16
CA VAL A 58 -14.48 -11.93 -0.56
C VAL A 58 -14.29 -13.46 -0.55
N PRO A 59 -13.59 -14.03 -1.55
CA PRO A 59 -13.20 -15.44 -1.49
C PRO A 59 -12.47 -15.78 -0.19
N LYS A 60 -12.66 -16.99 0.34
CA LYS A 60 -12.08 -17.39 1.64
C LYS A 60 -10.55 -17.19 1.71
N ARG A 61 -9.84 -17.47 0.61
CA ARG A 61 -8.38 -17.31 0.50
C ARG A 61 -7.91 -15.85 0.49
N GLU A 62 -8.83 -14.91 0.23
CA GLU A 62 -8.58 -13.47 0.12
C GLU A 62 -9.04 -12.71 1.38
N LYS A 63 -9.41 -13.44 2.45
CA LYS A 63 -9.62 -12.85 3.77
C LYS A 63 -8.37 -12.13 4.24
N ILE A 64 -8.55 -11.03 4.95
CA ILE A 64 -7.45 -10.20 5.45
C ILE A 64 -6.50 -11.01 6.32
N SER A 65 -7.01 -11.84 7.23
CA SER A 65 -6.19 -12.75 8.05
C SER A 65 -5.35 -13.73 7.24
N GLU A 66 -5.81 -14.20 6.08
CA GLU A 66 -5.04 -15.08 5.19
C GLU A 66 -3.94 -14.30 4.47
N LEU A 67 -4.28 -13.13 3.90
CA LEU A 67 -3.32 -12.26 3.22
C LEU A 67 -2.24 -11.72 4.17
N ALA A 68 -2.61 -11.43 5.42
CA ALA A 68 -1.73 -10.90 6.44
C ALA A 68 -0.62 -11.89 6.86
N LYS A 69 -0.78 -13.19 6.63
CA LYS A 69 0.27 -14.20 6.90
C LYS A 69 1.57 -13.92 6.14
N HIS A 70 1.48 -13.26 4.99
CA HIS A 70 2.64 -12.89 4.18
C HIS A 70 3.49 -11.78 4.79
N LYS A 71 2.95 -10.99 5.74
CA LYS A 71 3.63 -9.85 6.37
C LYS A 71 4.28 -8.89 5.37
N SER A 72 3.64 -8.72 4.21
CA SER A 72 4.09 -7.88 3.09
C SER A 72 3.55 -6.45 3.21
N THR A 73 3.71 -5.60 2.20
CA THR A 73 2.96 -4.33 2.20
C THR A 73 1.50 -4.61 1.83
N LEU A 74 0.58 -4.40 2.77
CA LEU A 74 -0.85 -4.65 2.59
C LEU A 74 -1.62 -3.34 2.41
N ILE A 75 -2.27 -3.19 1.26
CA ILE A 75 -2.89 -1.95 0.80
C ILE A 75 -4.38 -2.16 0.62
N PHE A 76 -5.18 -1.27 1.21
CA PHE A 76 -6.63 -1.40 1.22
C PHE A 76 -7.32 -0.23 0.54
N TYR A 77 -8.12 -0.59 -0.46
CA TYR A 77 -9.15 0.26 -1.04
C TYR A 77 -10.47 0.11 -0.29
N LEU A 78 -11.30 1.16 -0.29
CA LEU A 78 -12.69 1.12 0.17
C LEU A 78 -12.88 0.62 1.63
N SER A 79 -11.83 0.65 2.46
CA SER A 79 -11.82 -0.07 3.75
C SER A 79 -11.66 0.81 4.98
N VAL A 80 -11.45 2.12 4.82
CA VAL A 80 -11.11 2.99 5.96
C VAL A 80 -12.21 3.06 7.03
N HIS A 81 -13.49 2.96 6.66
CA HIS A 81 -14.60 2.89 7.61
C HIS A 81 -14.65 1.56 8.39
N LEU A 82 -13.92 0.53 7.93
CA LEU A 82 -13.81 -0.80 8.53
C LEU A 82 -12.47 -0.98 9.25
N ILE A 83 -11.80 0.12 9.60
CA ILE A 83 -10.43 0.08 10.16
C ILE A 83 -10.34 -0.84 11.39
N SER A 84 -11.35 -0.86 12.25
CA SER A 84 -11.38 -1.71 13.45
C SER A 84 -11.31 -3.20 13.12
N ASP A 85 -12.03 -3.65 12.10
CA ASP A 85 -12.04 -5.07 11.71
C ASP A 85 -10.82 -5.43 10.88
N LEU A 86 -10.35 -4.52 10.04
CA LEU A 86 -9.07 -4.63 9.34
C LEU A 86 -7.91 -4.81 10.34
N ILE A 87 -7.87 -4.04 11.43
CA ILE A 87 -6.85 -4.19 12.49
C ILE A 87 -6.94 -5.58 13.13
N LYS A 88 -8.14 -6.02 13.51
CA LYS A 88 -8.34 -7.34 14.14
C LYS A 88 -7.84 -8.46 13.24
N GLU A 89 -8.25 -8.45 11.97
CA GLU A 89 -7.87 -9.47 10.99
C GLU A 89 -6.38 -9.43 10.67
N ALA A 90 -5.78 -8.24 10.53
CA ALA A 90 -4.35 -8.11 10.30
C ALA A 90 -3.53 -8.68 11.46
N ILE A 91 -3.95 -8.40 12.71
CA ILE A 91 -3.31 -8.97 13.90
C ILE A 91 -3.52 -10.49 13.97
N ALA A 92 -4.74 -10.96 13.69
CA ALA A 92 -5.04 -12.40 13.66
C ALA A 92 -4.21 -13.15 12.61
N GLY A 93 -3.92 -12.50 11.48
CA GLY A 93 -3.04 -13.02 10.43
C GLY A 93 -1.54 -12.91 10.74
N GLY A 94 -1.15 -12.29 11.85
CA GLY A 94 0.22 -12.32 12.37
C GLY A 94 0.99 -11.00 12.37
N TYR A 95 0.36 -9.87 12.02
CA TYR A 95 0.96 -8.55 12.28
C TYR A 95 0.98 -8.21 13.77
N LYS A 96 1.96 -7.40 14.18
CA LYS A 96 2.08 -6.94 15.57
C LYS A 96 1.29 -5.65 15.75
N LYS A 97 0.77 -5.38 16.94
CA LYS A 97 0.12 -4.07 17.25
C LYS A 97 1.02 -2.87 16.94
N LYS A 98 2.35 -3.04 17.05
CA LYS A 98 3.33 -2.01 16.72
C LYS A 98 3.58 -1.81 15.22
N THR A 99 3.06 -2.68 14.35
CA THR A 99 3.31 -2.59 12.91
C THR A 99 2.80 -1.23 12.39
N PRO A 100 3.63 -0.47 11.67
CA PRO A 100 3.26 0.84 11.16
C PRO A 100 2.09 0.79 10.17
N VAL A 101 1.27 1.82 10.25
CA VAL A 101 0.12 2.05 9.36
C VAL A 101 0.14 3.48 8.88
N ALA A 102 -0.05 3.67 7.59
CA ALA A 102 -0.33 4.97 6.99
C ALA A 102 -1.74 4.97 6.39
N VAL A 103 -2.46 6.08 6.60
CA VAL A 103 -3.72 6.35 5.93
C VAL A 103 -3.59 7.66 5.17
N VAL A 104 -3.74 7.58 3.86
CA VAL A 104 -3.67 8.75 2.97
C VAL A 104 -5.07 9.05 2.49
N TYR A 105 -5.64 10.13 3.03
CA TYR A 105 -6.94 10.66 2.66
C TYR A 105 -6.81 11.58 1.46
N ARG A 106 -7.62 11.34 0.42
CA ARG A 106 -7.66 12.11 -0.83
C ARG A 106 -6.27 12.35 -1.41
N ALA A 107 -5.51 11.27 -1.61
CA ALA A 107 -4.18 11.33 -2.22
C ALA A 107 -4.20 12.16 -3.51
N SER A 108 -3.25 13.08 -3.68
CA SER A 108 -3.11 14.09 -4.75
C SER A 108 -4.08 15.27 -4.74
N TRP A 109 -5.04 15.34 -3.82
CA TRP A 109 -5.95 16.48 -3.73
C TRP A 109 -5.31 17.62 -2.93
N LYS A 110 -5.84 18.84 -3.08
CA LYS A 110 -5.36 20.03 -2.33
C LYS A 110 -5.50 19.87 -0.81
N ASP A 111 -6.54 19.15 -0.37
CA ASP A 111 -6.85 18.87 1.03
C ASP A 111 -6.40 17.47 1.47
N GLN A 112 -5.41 16.89 0.79
CA GLN A 112 -4.80 15.62 1.18
C GLN A 112 -4.36 15.64 2.64
N LYS A 113 -4.64 14.55 3.37
CA LYS A 113 -4.13 14.33 4.72
C LYS A 113 -3.39 13.00 4.82
N ILE A 114 -2.29 12.98 5.56
CA ILE A 114 -1.52 11.78 5.86
C ILE A 114 -1.57 11.54 7.36
N ILE A 115 -2.09 10.37 7.75
CA ILE A 115 -2.21 9.96 9.14
C ILE A 115 -1.32 8.74 9.31
N LYS A 116 -0.26 8.86 10.12
CA LYS A 116 0.64 7.77 10.46
C LYS A 116 0.40 7.29 11.89
N GLY A 117 0.53 5.99 12.09
CA GLY A 117 0.41 5.35 13.39
C GLY A 117 0.82 3.90 13.30
N THR A 118 0.21 3.08 14.15
CA THR A 118 0.39 1.64 14.24
C THR A 118 -0.97 0.96 14.24
N LEU A 119 -1.00 -0.36 14.08
CA LEU A 119 -2.23 -1.13 14.26
C LEU A 119 -2.87 -0.91 15.65
N GLY A 120 -2.09 -0.52 16.66
CA GLY A 120 -2.57 -0.24 18.02
C GLY A 120 -3.26 1.11 18.20
N ASP A 121 -2.99 2.12 17.36
CA ASP A 121 -3.47 3.49 17.59
C ASP A 121 -4.21 4.13 16.39
N ILE A 122 -4.08 3.57 15.19
CA ILE A 122 -4.54 4.24 13.96
C ILE A 122 -6.05 4.48 13.95
N ALA A 123 -6.85 3.57 14.52
CA ALA A 123 -8.29 3.74 14.62
C ALA A 123 -8.68 4.98 15.44
N LYS A 124 -7.93 5.28 16.51
CA LYS A 124 -8.17 6.47 17.35
C LYS A 124 -7.84 7.74 16.55
N LYS A 125 -6.68 7.77 15.89
CA LYS A 125 -6.24 8.92 15.07
C LYS A 125 -7.22 9.23 13.93
N LEU A 126 -7.76 8.21 13.26
CA LEU A 126 -8.76 8.41 12.22
C LEU A 126 -10.09 8.96 12.74
N LYS A 127 -10.50 8.57 13.96
CA LYS A 127 -11.72 9.07 14.60
C LYS A 127 -11.59 10.57 14.90
N GLU A 128 -10.42 11.01 15.37
CA GLU A 128 -10.12 12.42 15.64
C GLU A 128 -10.18 13.26 14.35
N GLU A 129 -9.65 12.73 13.25
CA GLU A 129 -9.67 13.38 11.93
C GLU A 129 -11.01 13.28 11.18
N LYS A 130 -11.97 12.49 11.70
CA LYS A 130 -13.29 12.22 11.08
C LYS A 130 -13.20 11.64 9.65
N ILE A 131 -12.14 10.88 9.36
CA ILE A 131 -11.93 10.27 8.05
C ILE A 131 -12.66 8.93 7.98
N THR A 132 -13.71 8.88 7.16
CA THR A 132 -14.55 7.68 7.01
C THR A 132 -14.57 7.12 5.58
N ARG A 133 -14.00 7.83 4.61
CA ARG A 133 -14.08 7.48 3.19
C ARG A 133 -12.92 8.10 2.42
N THR A 134 -12.75 7.68 1.15
CA THR A 134 -11.76 8.27 0.22
C THR A 134 -10.34 8.27 0.77
N ALA A 135 -9.93 7.16 1.37
CA ALA A 135 -8.60 6.99 1.90
C ALA A 135 -8.02 5.62 1.54
N ILE A 136 -6.71 5.59 1.34
CA ILE A 136 -5.92 4.37 1.18
C ILE A 136 -5.29 4.04 2.53
N VAL A 137 -5.52 2.83 3.02
CA VAL A 137 -4.87 2.32 4.23
C VAL A 137 -3.73 1.41 3.80
N ILE A 138 -2.54 1.63 4.35
CA ILE A 138 -1.32 0.86 4.08
C ILE A 138 -0.79 0.34 5.41
N ILE A 139 -0.75 -0.98 5.58
CA ILE A 139 -0.14 -1.66 6.72
C ILE A 139 1.20 -2.23 6.24
N SER A 140 2.31 -1.73 6.78
CA SER A 140 3.63 -2.25 6.43
C SER A 140 4.75 -1.60 7.24
N ASP A 141 5.79 -2.36 7.54
CA ASP A 141 7.02 -1.83 8.12
C ASP A 141 7.77 -0.86 7.18
N VAL A 142 7.47 -0.81 5.87
CA VAL A 142 8.07 0.19 4.94
C VAL A 142 7.63 1.64 5.22
N ILE A 143 6.58 1.83 6.02
CA ILE A 143 6.11 3.16 6.41
C ILE A 143 7.05 3.82 7.43
N ASP A 144 7.68 3.00 8.28
CA ASP A 144 8.62 3.42 9.31
C ASP A 144 9.63 2.27 9.57
N PRO A 145 10.58 2.04 8.65
CA PRO A 145 11.49 0.90 8.73
C PRO A 145 12.57 1.13 9.79
N GLU A 146 12.72 0.19 10.74
CA GLU A 146 13.83 0.19 11.71
C GLU A 146 15.20 0.06 10.98
N THR A 147 15.26 -0.78 9.95
CA THR A 147 16.45 -0.99 9.10
C THR A 147 16.02 -1.33 7.66
N TYR A 148 16.82 -0.95 6.66
CA TYR A 148 16.62 -1.39 5.28
C TYR A 148 17.94 -1.45 4.51
N GLU A 149 17.93 -2.17 3.39
CA GLU A 149 19.06 -2.24 2.46
C GLU A 149 18.86 -1.32 1.27
N TYR A 150 19.94 -0.74 0.76
CA TYR A 150 19.90 -0.03 -0.52
C TYR A 150 19.76 -1.02 -1.68
N SER A 151 18.96 -0.65 -2.68
CA SER A 151 18.89 -1.42 -3.92
C SER A 151 20.26 -1.50 -4.58
N LYS A 152 20.70 -2.73 -4.84
CA LYS A 152 21.98 -3.01 -5.52
C LYS A 152 21.92 -2.75 -7.03
N LEU A 153 20.76 -2.39 -7.59
CA LEU A 153 20.58 -2.16 -9.02
C LEU A 153 21.61 -1.14 -9.57
N TYR A 154 21.92 -0.11 -8.79
CA TYR A 154 22.89 0.92 -9.15
C TYR A 154 24.22 0.83 -8.38
N ASP A 155 24.37 -0.15 -7.49
CA ASP A 155 25.59 -0.33 -6.70
C ASP A 155 26.77 -0.65 -7.61
N LYS A 156 27.85 0.14 -7.53
CA LYS A 156 29.05 0.00 -8.36
C LYS A 156 29.76 -1.35 -8.16
N LYS A 157 29.50 -2.03 -7.04
CA LYS A 157 30.04 -3.34 -6.68
C LYS A 157 29.16 -4.50 -7.16
N PHE A 158 28.00 -4.22 -7.75
CA PHE A 158 27.08 -5.24 -8.26
C PHE A 158 27.17 -5.34 -9.79
N SER A 159 27.34 -6.55 -10.30
CA SER A 159 27.33 -6.82 -11.74
C SER A 159 25.90 -7.04 -12.22
N HIS A 160 25.53 -6.43 -13.34
CA HIS A 160 24.26 -6.67 -14.03
C HIS A 160 24.49 -6.67 -15.55
N GLY A 161 23.44 -6.94 -16.34
CA GLY A 161 23.55 -7.26 -17.77
C GLY A 161 24.43 -6.32 -18.61
N TYR A 162 24.47 -5.03 -18.27
CA TYR A 162 25.26 -4.01 -18.98
C TYR A 162 26.46 -3.44 -18.20
N ARG A 163 26.79 -3.97 -17.00
CA ARG A 163 27.88 -3.45 -16.16
C ARG A 163 28.54 -4.55 -15.36
N LYS A 164 29.85 -4.73 -15.52
CA LYS A 164 30.67 -5.58 -14.65
C LYS A 164 30.94 -4.85 -13.32
N ALA A 165 30.87 -5.58 -12.22
CA ALA A 165 31.22 -5.06 -10.90
C ALA A 165 32.67 -4.58 -10.88
N LYS A 166 32.93 -3.40 -10.32
CA LYS A 166 34.32 -2.97 -10.10
C LYS A 166 34.88 -3.71 -8.89
N LYS A 167 35.92 -4.52 -9.08
CA LYS A 167 36.74 -5.01 -7.96
C LYS A 167 37.38 -3.81 -7.28
N THR A 168 37.17 -3.65 -5.97
CA THR A 168 37.96 -2.74 -5.15
C THR A 168 39.41 -3.25 -5.16
N LYS A 169 40.36 -2.42 -5.61
CA LYS A 169 41.77 -2.63 -5.26
C LYS A 169 41.87 -2.39 -3.76
N ASN A 170 42.31 -3.40 -3.02
CA ASN A 170 42.72 -3.26 -1.63
C ASN A 170 43.87 -2.25 -1.52
#